data_AF-P07800-F1
#
_entry.id   AF-P07800-F1
#
_cell.length_a   1.000
_cell.length_b   1.000
_cell.length_c   1.000
_cell.angle_alpha   90.00
_cell.angle_beta   90.00
_cell.angle_gamma   90.00
#
_symmetry.space_group_name_H-M   'P 1'
#
loop_
_entity.id
_entity.type
_entity.pdbx_description
1 polymer ?
#
loop_
_entity_poly.entity_id
_entity_poly.type
_entity_poly.pdbx_seq_one_letter_code
_entity_poly.pdbx_strand_id
1 'polypeptide(L)'
;MMQPSIKPADEGSAGDIIARIGSLTRMLRDSLRELGLDQAIAEAAEAIPDARDRLDYVVQMTAQAAERALNSVEASQPHQDAMEKEAKALTQRWDEWFDNPIELSDARELVTDTRQFLRDVPGHTSFTNAQLLDIMMAQDFQDLTGQVIKRMMDVIQEIERQLLMVLLENIPEQSARPKRENESLLNGPQVDTSKAGVVASQDQVDDLLDSLGF
;
A
#
# COMPACT_ATOMS: atom_id res chain seq x y z
N MET A 1 19.87 -56.42 61.56
CA MET A 1 19.23 -56.80 60.28
C MET A 1 17.97 -55.96 60.11
N MET A 2 18.03 -54.92 59.28
CA MET A 2 16.88 -54.22 58.70
C MET A 2 17.45 -53.25 57.64
N GLN A 3 17.38 -53.64 56.36
CA GLN A 3 17.10 -52.67 55.29
C GLN A 3 15.60 -52.76 55.07
N PRO A 4 14.90 -51.62 54.96
CA PRO A 4 14.63 -51.03 53.64
C PRO A 4 14.58 -49.48 53.72
N SER A 5 14.47 -48.65 52.69
CA SER A 5 13.68 -48.76 51.46
C SER A 5 14.14 -47.66 50.49
N ILE A 6 14.40 -47.99 49.23
CA ILE A 6 14.64 -47.01 48.15
C ILE A 6 13.26 -46.46 47.73
N LYS A 7 13.06 -45.14 47.81
CA LYS A 7 11.93 -44.43 47.19
C LYS A 7 12.42 -43.72 45.92
N PRO A 8 11.66 -43.78 44.81
CA PRO A 8 12.03 -43.13 43.55
C PRO A 8 11.65 -41.66 43.65
N ALA A 9 12.60 -40.75 43.46
CA ALA A 9 12.34 -39.31 43.41
C ALA A 9 13.44 -38.63 42.60
N ASP A 10 13.26 -38.59 41.28
CA ASP A 10 13.91 -37.58 40.45
C ASP A 10 12.94 -37.21 39.31
N GLU A 11 11.73 -36.80 39.73
CA GLU A 11 10.89 -35.95 38.88
C GLU A 11 11.63 -34.63 38.78
N GLY A 12 12.30 -34.40 37.65
CA GLY A 12 13.16 -33.24 37.40
C GLY A 12 12.52 -31.98 37.94
N SER A 13 13.16 -31.41 38.96
CA SER A 13 12.63 -30.26 39.68
C SER A 13 12.50 -29.09 38.69
N ALA A 14 11.65 -28.10 39.02
CA ALA A 14 11.64 -26.84 38.27
C ALA A 14 13.06 -26.24 38.12
N GLY A 15 13.95 -26.51 39.10
CA GLY A 15 15.37 -26.14 39.04
C GLY A 15 16.14 -26.84 37.91
N ASP A 16 15.91 -28.14 37.68
CA ASP A 16 16.58 -28.89 36.61
C ASP A 16 16.11 -28.44 35.23
N ILE A 17 14.82 -28.11 35.10
CA ILE A 17 14.26 -27.53 33.87
C ILE A 17 14.90 -26.16 33.59
N ILE A 18 14.99 -25.28 34.59
CA ILE A 18 15.63 -23.97 34.46
C ILE A 18 17.13 -24.11 34.12
N ALA A 19 17.84 -25.04 34.76
CA ALA A 19 19.24 -25.31 34.48
C ALA A 19 19.45 -25.81 33.04
N ARG A 20 18.57 -26.70 32.56
CA ARG A 20 18.58 -27.18 31.18
C ARG A 20 18.32 -26.03 30.20
N ILE A 21 17.32 -25.18 30.42
CA ILE A 21 17.04 -23.99 29.60
C ILE A 21 18.29 -23.10 29.56
N GLY A 22 18.90 -22.80 30.70
CA GLY A 22 20.12 -21.99 30.77
C GLY A 22 21.29 -22.57 29.96
N SER A 23 21.48 -23.89 29.98
CA SER A 23 22.50 -24.56 29.16
C SER A 23 22.21 -24.47 27.66
N LEU A 24 20.95 -24.63 27.26
CA LEU A 24 20.50 -24.52 25.87
C LEU A 24 20.60 -23.09 25.35
N THR A 25 20.27 -22.09 26.18
CA THR A 25 20.42 -20.67 25.84
C THR A 25 21.89 -20.28 25.64
N ARG A 26 22.80 -20.78 26.47
CA ARG A 26 24.25 -20.55 26.29
C ARG A 26 24.76 -21.22 25.02
N MET A 27 24.39 -22.48 24.80
CA MET A 27 24.73 -23.20 23.57
C MET A 27 24.23 -22.45 22.33
N LEU A 28 22.97 -21.99 22.31
CA LEU A 28 22.43 -21.17 21.23
C LEU A 28 23.23 -19.88 21.04
N ARG A 29 23.53 -19.15 22.12
CA ARG A 29 24.30 -17.91 22.06
C ARG A 29 25.71 -18.13 21.52
N ASP A 30 26.39 -19.18 21.97
CA ASP A 30 27.74 -19.51 21.56
C ASP A 30 27.76 -19.98 20.09
N SER A 31 26.78 -20.80 19.67
CA SER A 31 26.60 -21.20 18.27
C SER A 31 26.30 -20.01 17.35
N LEU A 32 25.40 -19.10 17.74
CA LEU A 32 25.12 -17.89 16.97
C LEU A 32 26.38 -17.03 16.79
N ARG A 33 27.20 -16.92 17.84
CA ARG A 33 28.45 -16.14 17.81
C ARG A 33 29.56 -16.84 17.01
N GLU A 34 29.69 -18.16 17.12
CA GLU A 34 30.72 -18.94 16.41
C GLU A 34 30.47 -18.96 14.89
N LEU A 35 29.21 -18.95 14.48
CA LEU A 35 28.80 -18.85 13.08
C LEU A 35 28.78 -17.39 12.55
N GLY A 36 29.01 -16.39 13.40
CA GLY A 36 28.93 -14.96 13.02
C GLY A 36 27.51 -14.47 12.73
N LEU A 37 26.50 -15.21 13.19
CA LEU A 37 25.08 -14.94 12.98
C LEU A 37 24.51 -13.93 13.99
N ASP A 38 25.19 -13.71 15.12
CA ASP A 38 24.82 -12.69 16.10
C ASP A 38 24.82 -11.29 15.48
N GLN A 39 25.79 -11.01 14.62
CA GLN A 39 25.86 -9.75 13.87
C GLN A 39 24.71 -9.62 12.86
N ALA A 40 24.41 -10.68 12.11
CA ALA A 40 23.31 -10.71 11.14
C ALA A 40 21.94 -10.43 11.78
N ILE A 41 21.66 -11.05 12.94
CA ILE A 41 20.42 -10.83 13.69
C ILE A 41 20.38 -9.41 14.26
N ALA A 42 21.50 -8.88 14.75
CA ALA A 42 21.59 -7.51 15.25
C ALA A 42 21.31 -6.49 14.14
N GLU A 43 21.94 -6.63 12.97
CA GLU A 43 21.72 -5.76 11.80
C GLU A 43 20.26 -5.79 11.33
N ALA A 44 19.67 -6.99 11.26
CA ALA A 44 18.26 -7.15 10.91
C ALA A 44 17.33 -6.46 11.93
N ALA A 45 17.63 -6.60 13.23
CA ALA A 45 16.85 -5.96 14.28
C ALA A 45 17.00 -4.42 14.28
N GLU A 46 18.20 -3.91 13.99
CA GLU A 46 18.48 -2.47 13.86
C GLU A 46 17.85 -1.84 12.61
N ALA A 47 17.62 -2.62 11.55
CA ALA A 47 16.94 -2.16 10.34
C ALA A 47 15.42 -1.96 10.50
N ILE A 48 14.79 -2.63 11.47
CA ILE A 48 13.33 -2.54 11.69
C ILE A 48 12.87 -1.12 12.06
N PRO A 49 13.52 -0.40 13.02
CA PRO A 49 13.22 1.01 13.28
C PRO A 49 13.30 1.90 12.04
N ASP A 50 14.35 1.77 11.22
CA ASP A 50 14.52 2.55 9.97
C ASP A 50 13.40 2.26 8.97
N ALA A 51 13.04 0.97 8.78
CA ALA A 51 11.93 0.58 7.92
C ALA A 51 10.60 1.19 8.40
N ARG A 52 10.39 1.28 9.71
CA ARG A 52 9.18 1.87 10.30
C ARG A 52 9.11 3.37 10.05
N ASP A 53 10.23 4.08 10.20
CA ASP A 53 10.30 5.53 9.93
C ASP A 53 10.07 5.83 8.44
N ARG A 54 10.57 4.96 7.55
CA ARG A 54 10.29 5.03 6.09
C ARG A 54 8.82 4.81 5.76
N LEU A 55 8.16 3.85 6.42
CA LEU A 55 6.71 3.65 6.27
C LEU A 55 5.93 4.86 6.77
N ASP A 56 6.31 5.43 7.90
CA ASP A 56 5.67 6.65 8.41
C ASP A 56 5.83 7.81 7.42
N TYR A 57 7.01 7.97 6.83
CA TYR A 57 7.24 8.95 5.75
C TYR A 57 6.29 8.73 4.56
N VAL A 58 6.10 7.48 4.11
CA VAL A 58 5.16 7.15 3.03
C VAL A 58 3.73 7.56 3.40
N VAL A 59 3.30 7.28 4.63
CA VAL A 59 1.98 7.66 5.13
C VAL A 59 1.82 9.19 5.17
N GLN A 60 2.81 9.91 5.68
CA GLN A 60 2.79 11.38 5.74
C GLN A 60 2.69 12.02 4.35
N MET A 61 3.52 11.57 3.41
CA MET A 61 3.51 12.08 2.03
C MET A 61 2.17 11.79 1.33
N THR A 62 1.62 10.59 1.54
CA THR A 62 0.31 10.21 0.99
C THR A 62 -0.82 11.08 1.56
N ALA A 63 -0.81 11.33 2.87
CA ALA A 63 -1.78 12.20 3.53
C ALA A 63 -1.69 13.65 3.01
N GLN A 64 -0.47 14.18 2.88
CA GLN A 64 -0.23 15.53 2.37
C GLN A 64 -0.74 15.71 0.94
N ALA A 65 -0.46 14.74 0.06
CA ALA A 65 -0.92 14.79 -1.32
C ALA A 65 -2.44 14.70 -1.43
N ALA A 66 -3.06 13.82 -0.64
CA ALA A 66 -4.52 13.70 -0.56
C ALA A 66 -5.18 14.99 -0.08
N GLU A 67 -4.65 15.60 0.99
CA GLU A 67 -5.13 16.87 1.53
C GLU A 67 -5.00 18.00 0.51
N ARG A 68 -3.84 18.12 -0.16
CA ARG A 68 -3.62 19.15 -1.20
C ARG A 68 -4.60 18.98 -2.37
N ALA A 69 -4.81 17.75 -2.84
CA ALA A 69 -5.76 17.49 -3.91
C ALA A 69 -7.20 17.81 -3.49
N LEU A 70 -7.59 17.43 -2.27
CA LEU A 70 -8.92 17.72 -1.73
C LEU A 70 -9.16 19.23 -1.62
N ASN A 71 -8.21 19.99 -1.08
CA ASN A 71 -8.29 21.44 -0.98
C ASN A 71 -8.46 22.12 -2.34
N SER A 72 -7.76 21.63 -3.37
CA SER A 72 -7.90 22.15 -4.74
C SER A 72 -9.26 21.85 -5.36
N VAL A 73 -9.83 20.66 -5.08
CA VAL A 73 -11.19 20.31 -5.50
C VAL A 73 -12.21 21.20 -4.78
N GLU A 74 -12.11 21.33 -3.46
CA GLU A 74 -12.99 22.18 -2.64
C GLU A 74 -12.95 23.66 -3.08
N ALA A 75 -11.76 24.16 -3.46
CA ALA A 75 -11.62 25.52 -3.98
C ALA A 75 -12.21 25.67 -5.39
N SER A 76 -12.15 24.64 -6.24
CA SER A 76 -12.63 24.69 -7.63
C SER A 76 -14.14 24.58 -7.75
N GLN A 77 -14.78 23.78 -6.88
CA GLN A 77 -16.21 23.50 -6.94
C GLN A 77 -17.08 24.78 -6.99
N PRO A 78 -16.88 25.79 -6.12
CA PRO A 78 -17.66 27.03 -6.17
C PRO A 78 -17.57 27.78 -7.52
N HIS A 79 -16.42 27.72 -8.20
CA HIS A 79 -16.25 28.37 -9.49
C HIS A 79 -17.01 27.64 -10.60
N GLN A 80 -17.01 26.31 -10.57
CA GLN A 80 -17.76 25.49 -11.52
C GLN A 80 -19.27 25.64 -11.31
N ASP A 81 -19.72 25.60 -10.05
CA ASP A 81 -21.13 25.76 -9.69
C ASP A 81 -21.67 27.15 -10.06
N ALA A 82 -20.90 28.21 -9.77
CA ALA A 82 -21.27 29.58 -10.13
C ALA A 82 -21.41 29.74 -11.65
N MET A 83 -20.42 29.26 -12.41
CA MET A 83 -20.43 29.33 -13.87
C MET A 83 -21.60 28.57 -14.48
N GLU A 84 -21.90 27.36 -13.98
CA GLU A 84 -23.04 26.57 -14.44
C GLU A 84 -24.38 27.26 -14.13
N LYS A 85 -24.54 27.75 -12.90
CA LYS A 85 -25.75 28.44 -12.45
C LYS A 85 -26.03 29.69 -13.26
N GLU A 86 -25.02 30.53 -13.49
CA GLU A 86 -25.15 31.76 -14.27
C GLU A 86 -25.44 31.47 -15.74
N ALA A 87 -24.76 30.48 -16.33
CA ALA A 87 -25.03 30.05 -17.69
C ALA A 87 -26.49 29.59 -17.86
N LYS A 88 -26.98 28.72 -16.98
CA LYS A 88 -28.38 28.24 -16.98
C LYS A 88 -29.38 29.38 -16.81
N ALA A 89 -29.11 30.31 -15.90
CA ALA A 89 -29.97 31.46 -15.66
C ALA A 89 -30.06 32.38 -16.90
N LEU A 90 -28.93 32.62 -17.57
CA LEU A 90 -28.92 33.40 -18.81
C LEU A 90 -29.62 32.68 -19.95
N THR A 91 -29.40 31.37 -20.13
CA THR A 91 -30.11 30.56 -21.13
C THR A 91 -31.62 30.66 -20.94
N GLN A 92 -32.11 30.44 -19.71
CA GLN A 92 -33.54 30.56 -19.41
C GLN A 92 -34.10 31.95 -19.77
N ARG A 93 -33.40 33.03 -19.42
CA ARG A 93 -33.83 34.40 -19.74
C ARG A 93 -33.85 34.67 -21.24
N TRP A 94 -32.90 34.12 -21.99
CA TRP A 94 -32.90 34.20 -23.45
C TRP A 94 -34.08 33.44 -24.06
N ASP A 95 -34.36 32.22 -23.60
CA ASP A 95 -35.50 31.43 -24.08
C ASP A 95 -36.83 32.17 -23.80
N GLU A 96 -37.03 32.67 -22.58
CA GLU A 96 -38.22 33.44 -22.18
C GLU A 96 -38.39 34.72 -23.04
N TRP A 97 -37.30 35.44 -23.32
CA TRP A 97 -37.33 36.64 -24.16
C TRP A 97 -37.63 36.33 -25.63
N PHE A 98 -37.15 35.19 -26.16
CA PHE A 98 -37.44 34.77 -27.54
C PHE A 98 -38.87 34.24 -27.71
N ASP A 99 -39.41 33.56 -26.70
CA ASP A 99 -40.80 33.07 -26.70
C ASP A 99 -41.80 34.23 -26.61
N ASN A 100 -41.49 35.28 -25.85
CA ASN A 100 -42.32 36.48 -25.73
C ASN A 100 -41.46 37.76 -25.78
N PRO A 101 -41.13 38.27 -26.99
CA PRO A 101 -40.34 39.50 -27.13
C PRO A 101 -41.18 40.73 -26.74
N ILE A 102 -41.22 41.07 -25.45
CA ILE A 102 -42.15 42.08 -24.92
C ILE A 102 -41.54 43.49 -24.91
N GLU A 103 -40.27 43.69 -24.54
CA GLU A 103 -39.66 45.05 -24.47
C GLU A 103 -38.18 45.13 -24.89
N LEU A 104 -37.80 46.27 -25.50
CA LEU A 104 -36.40 46.57 -25.88
C LEU A 104 -35.50 46.79 -24.65
N SER A 105 -36.04 47.19 -23.50
CA SER A 105 -35.28 47.35 -22.25
C SER A 105 -34.71 46.01 -21.79
N ASP A 106 -35.54 44.98 -21.81
CA ASP A 106 -35.23 43.64 -21.29
C ASP A 106 -34.14 43.00 -22.15
N ALA A 107 -34.19 43.24 -23.47
CA ALA A 107 -33.14 42.83 -24.39
C ALA A 107 -31.78 43.48 -24.06
N ARG A 108 -31.76 44.77 -23.67
CA ARG A 108 -30.52 45.48 -23.33
C ARG A 108 -29.93 45.00 -22.02
N GLU A 109 -30.76 44.74 -21.02
CA GLU A 109 -30.33 44.16 -19.74
C GLU A 109 -29.75 42.77 -19.97
N LEU A 110 -30.46 41.91 -20.70
CA LEU A 110 -30.02 40.55 -21.00
C LEU A 110 -28.71 40.50 -21.79
N VAL A 111 -28.53 41.39 -22.77
CA VAL A 111 -27.24 41.57 -23.48
C VAL A 111 -26.14 42.05 -22.52
N THR A 112 -26.44 42.96 -21.60
CA THR A 112 -25.46 43.48 -20.63
C THR A 112 -25.00 42.37 -19.68
N ASP A 113 -25.94 41.61 -19.13
CA ASP A 113 -25.66 40.51 -18.20
C ASP A 113 -24.92 39.36 -18.88
N THR A 114 -25.31 39.01 -20.11
CA THR A 114 -24.59 38.00 -20.90
C THR A 114 -23.16 38.44 -21.19
N ARG A 115 -22.94 39.73 -21.51
CA ARG A 115 -21.60 40.26 -21.71
C ARG A 115 -20.78 40.28 -20.42
N GLN A 116 -21.42 40.43 -19.27
CA GLN A 116 -20.75 40.34 -17.98
C GLN A 116 -20.31 38.90 -17.69
N PHE A 117 -21.21 37.93 -17.82
CA PHE A 117 -20.86 36.50 -17.71
C PHE A 117 -19.70 36.11 -18.64
N LEU A 118 -19.72 36.53 -19.91
CA LEU A 118 -18.63 36.27 -20.85
C LEU A 118 -17.27 36.87 -20.43
N ARG A 119 -17.27 37.95 -19.62
CA ARG A 119 -16.04 38.53 -19.03
C ARG A 119 -15.58 37.79 -17.78
N ASP A 120 -16.50 37.16 -17.05
CA ASP A 120 -16.22 36.47 -15.79
C ASP A 120 -15.74 35.02 -16.02
N VAL A 121 -16.20 34.36 -17.10
CA VAL A 121 -15.79 33.00 -17.50
C VAL A 121 -14.26 32.79 -17.48
N PRO A 122 -13.42 33.67 -18.08
CA PRO A 122 -11.96 33.52 -18.02
C PRO A 122 -11.41 33.47 -16.59
N GLY A 123 -12.01 34.20 -15.64
CA GLY A 123 -11.59 34.19 -14.24
C GLY A 123 -11.84 32.84 -13.58
N HIS A 124 -13.05 32.31 -13.72
CA HIS A 124 -13.41 30.98 -13.19
C HIS A 124 -12.59 29.87 -13.84
N THR A 125 -12.50 29.84 -15.17
CA THR A 125 -11.80 28.75 -15.87
C THR A 125 -10.29 28.77 -15.59
N SER A 126 -9.69 29.96 -15.48
CA SER A 126 -8.26 30.09 -15.17
C SER A 126 -7.97 29.66 -13.74
N PHE A 127 -8.87 29.99 -12.79
CA PHE A 127 -8.76 29.53 -11.41
C PHE A 127 -8.85 28.00 -11.33
N THR A 128 -9.90 27.40 -11.88
CA THR A 128 -10.08 25.95 -11.91
C THR A 128 -8.88 25.26 -12.56
N ASN A 129 -8.37 25.78 -13.68
CA ASN A 129 -7.20 25.21 -14.34
C ASN A 129 -5.93 25.29 -13.48
N ALA A 130 -5.73 26.38 -12.72
CA ALA A 130 -4.63 26.48 -11.77
C ALA A 130 -4.73 25.44 -10.66
N GLN A 131 -5.95 25.17 -10.15
CA GLN A 131 -6.19 24.12 -9.16
C GLN A 131 -5.93 22.72 -9.73
N LEU A 132 -6.29 22.45 -10.99
CA LEU A 132 -5.96 21.18 -11.66
C LEU A 132 -4.44 20.98 -11.78
N LEU A 133 -3.67 22.04 -12.04
CA LEU A 133 -2.20 21.98 -12.02
C LEU A 133 -1.66 21.73 -10.61
N ASP A 134 -2.27 22.30 -9.58
CA ASP A 134 -1.89 22.04 -8.19
C ASP A 134 -2.15 20.58 -7.79
N ILE A 135 -3.29 20.00 -8.21
CA ILE A 135 -3.59 18.57 -8.05
C ILE A 135 -2.53 17.72 -8.75
N MET A 136 -2.17 18.06 -9.99
CA MET A 136 -1.15 17.34 -10.75
C MET A 136 0.22 17.41 -10.08
N MET A 137 0.62 18.58 -9.59
CA MET A 137 1.88 18.73 -8.87
C MET A 137 1.87 17.97 -7.54
N ALA A 138 0.73 17.92 -6.84
CA ALA A 138 0.60 17.16 -5.61
C ALA A 138 0.82 15.65 -5.78
N GLN A 139 0.77 15.13 -7.01
CA GLN A 139 1.01 13.71 -7.32
C GLN A 139 2.50 13.31 -7.34
N ASP A 140 3.43 14.28 -7.26
CA ASP A 140 4.88 14.03 -7.18
C ASP A 140 5.27 13.11 -6.01
N PHE A 141 4.46 13.05 -4.95
CA PHE A 141 4.63 12.13 -3.84
C PHE A 141 4.71 10.67 -4.27
N GLN A 142 4.06 10.28 -5.38
CA GLN A 142 4.06 8.90 -5.85
C GLN A 142 5.46 8.43 -6.22
N ASP A 143 6.27 9.29 -6.85
CA ASP A 143 7.67 8.94 -7.18
C ASP A 143 8.49 8.79 -5.91
N LEU A 144 8.39 9.75 -4.99
CA LEU A 144 9.13 9.74 -3.73
C LEU A 144 8.75 8.53 -2.85
N THR A 145 7.46 8.29 -2.67
CA THR A 145 6.96 7.14 -1.89
C THR A 145 7.29 5.82 -2.57
N GLY A 146 7.23 5.75 -3.90
CA GLY A 146 7.65 4.58 -4.67
C GLY A 146 9.13 4.24 -4.47
N GLN A 147 10.01 5.24 -4.47
CA GLN A 147 11.43 5.06 -4.17
C GLN A 147 11.66 4.56 -2.74
N VAL A 148 10.92 5.07 -1.76
CA VAL A 148 11.03 4.66 -0.36
C VAL A 148 10.56 3.21 -0.17
N ILE A 149 9.41 2.85 -0.76
CA ILE A 149 8.89 1.48 -0.74
C ILE A 149 9.88 0.52 -1.40
N LYS A 150 10.47 0.90 -2.54
CA LYS A 150 11.49 0.08 -3.22
C LYS A 150 12.68 -0.22 -2.31
N ARG A 151 13.26 0.81 -1.68
CA ARG A 151 14.37 0.61 -0.73
C ARG A 151 13.96 -0.24 0.47
N MET A 152 12.72 -0.09 0.94
CA MET A 152 12.21 -0.90 2.04
C MET A 152 12.06 -2.38 1.64
N MET A 153 11.63 -2.67 0.40
CA MET A 153 11.62 -4.04 -0.11
C MET A 153 13.02 -4.64 -0.14
N ASP A 154 14.04 -3.88 -0.56
CA ASP A 154 15.44 -4.33 -0.53
C ASP A 154 15.90 -4.65 0.91
N VAL A 155 15.54 -3.82 1.90
CA VAL A 155 15.84 -4.05 3.32
C VAL A 155 15.15 -5.31 3.84
N ILE A 156 13.86 -5.50 3.53
CA ILE A 156 13.10 -6.69 3.93
C ILE A 156 13.71 -7.95 3.32
N GLN A 157 14.11 -7.90 2.04
CA GLN A 157 14.76 -9.02 1.35
C GLN A 157 16.10 -9.37 1.98
N GLU A 158 16.88 -8.37 2.41
CA GLU A 158 18.14 -8.62 3.11
C GLU A 158 17.89 -9.25 4.49
N ILE A 159 16.90 -8.75 5.26
CA ILE A 159 16.49 -9.37 6.53
C ILE A 159 16.07 -10.82 6.31
N GLU A 160 15.25 -11.10 5.30
CA GLU A 160 14.83 -12.46 4.94
C GLU A 160 16.04 -13.36 4.64
N ARG A 161 16.98 -12.88 3.81
CA ARG A 161 18.21 -13.63 3.48
C ARG A 161 19.05 -13.94 4.72
N GLN A 162 19.23 -12.97 5.60
CA GLN A 162 19.98 -13.13 6.85
C GLN A 162 19.33 -14.17 7.77
N LEU A 163 18.00 -14.09 7.95
CA LEU A 163 17.26 -15.07 8.75
C LEU A 163 17.25 -16.47 8.12
N LEU A 164 17.19 -16.58 6.79
CA LEU A 164 17.30 -17.86 6.09
C LEU A 164 18.68 -18.50 6.26
N MET A 165 19.77 -17.72 6.22
CA MET A 165 21.12 -18.24 6.50
C MET A 165 21.20 -18.81 7.92
N VAL A 166 20.69 -18.08 8.91
CA VAL A 166 20.61 -18.55 10.31
C VAL A 166 19.85 -19.87 10.40
N LEU A 167 18.69 -19.97 9.75
CA LEU A 167 17.87 -21.17 9.82
C LEU A 167 18.51 -22.36 9.11
N LEU A 168 19.05 -22.17 7.91
CA LEU A 168 19.65 -23.25 7.10
C LEU A 168 20.90 -23.84 7.76
N GLU A 169 21.75 -23.00 8.38
CA GLU A 169 22.93 -23.46 9.11
C GLU A 169 22.60 -24.21 10.40
N ASN A 170 21.39 -24.00 10.95
CA ASN A 170 20.90 -24.63 12.18
C ASN A 170 19.98 -25.84 11.94
N ILE A 171 19.77 -26.28 10.69
CA ILE A 171 19.07 -27.55 10.42
C ILE A 171 20.05 -28.69 10.70
N PRO A 172 19.85 -29.53 11.74
CA PRO A 172 20.63 -30.75 11.89
C PRO A 172 20.39 -31.62 10.65
N GLU A 173 21.41 -32.28 10.08
CA GLU A 173 21.30 -33.19 8.91
C GLU A 173 20.31 -34.38 9.07
N GLN A 174 19.45 -34.35 10.09
CA GLN A 174 18.49 -35.39 10.38
C GLN A 174 17.28 -35.31 9.45
N SER A 175 17.39 -36.15 8.41
CA SER A 175 16.31 -36.75 7.63
C SER A 175 15.48 -35.80 6.78
N ALA A 176 15.86 -35.73 5.51
CA ALA A 176 14.96 -35.45 4.40
C ALA A 176 13.69 -36.32 4.52
N ARG A 177 12.68 -35.81 5.23
CA ARG A 177 11.31 -36.29 5.08
C ARG A 177 10.84 -35.88 3.69
N PRO A 178 10.21 -36.78 2.92
CA PRO A 178 9.72 -36.44 1.59
C PRO A 178 8.77 -35.24 1.70
N LYS A 179 9.04 -34.19 0.90
CA LYS A 179 8.20 -33.00 0.78
C LYS A 179 6.76 -33.47 0.52
N ARG A 180 5.84 -33.18 1.44
CA ARG A 180 4.41 -33.29 1.19
C ARG A 180 4.05 -32.21 0.18
N GLU A 181 3.62 -32.61 -1.00
CA GLU A 181 2.98 -31.74 -2.00
C GLU A 181 1.76 -31.08 -1.34
N ASN A 182 1.90 -29.82 -0.91
CA ASN A 182 0.81 -29.03 -0.34
C ASN A 182 1.01 -27.53 -0.63
N GLU A 183 1.55 -27.18 -1.81
CA GLU A 183 1.64 -25.79 -2.29
C GLU A 183 0.43 -25.40 -3.18
N SER A 184 -0.61 -26.22 -3.24
CA SER A 184 -1.83 -25.99 -4.03
C SER A 184 -2.78 -24.90 -3.47
N LEU A 185 -2.42 -24.16 -2.41
CA LEU A 185 -3.38 -23.34 -1.64
C LEU A 185 -2.96 -21.88 -1.38
N LEU A 186 -1.95 -21.36 -2.08
CA LEU A 186 -1.59 -19.94 -2.06
C LEU A 186 -2.00 -19.25 -3.38
N ASN A 187 -3.30 -19.28 -3.69
CA ASN A 187 -3.86 -18.61 -4.87
C ASN A 187 -4.09 -17.12 -4.56
N GLY A 188 -3.01 -16.32 -4.66
CA GLY A 188 -3.10 -14.89 -4.94
C GLY A 188 -3.24 -14.66 -6.46
N PRO A 189 -3.59 -13.44 -6.91
CA PRO A 189 -3.59 -13.14 -8.35
C PRO A 189 -2.22 -13.47 -8.94
N GLN A 190 -2.20 -14.22 -10.04
CA GLN A 190 -0.97 -14.68 -10.70
C GLN A 190 -0.25 -13.47 -11.31
N VAL A 191 0.84 -13.00 -10.68
CA VAL A 191 1.57 -11.79 -11.12
C VAL A 191 2.66 -12.11 -12.15
N ASP A 192 3.20 -13.33 -12.12
CA ASP A 192 4.29 -13.76 -13.00
C ASP A 192 3.74 -14.51 -14.21
N THR A 193 3.70 -13.86 -15.37
CA THR A 193 3.23 -14.43 -16.65
C THR A 193 4.27 -15.30 -17.36
N SER A 194 5.49 -15.41 -16.82
CA SER A 194 6.61 -16.12 -17.46
C SER A 194 6.73 -17.60 -17.04
N LYS A 195 5.97 -18.03 -16.03
CA LYS A 195 5.99 -19.42 -15.54
C LYS A 195 5.15 -20.35 -16.40
N ALA A 196 5.66 -21.56 -16.64
CA ALA A 196 4.90 -22.63 -17.29
C ALA A 196 3.64 -22.97 -16.46
N GLY A 197 2.47 -22.98 -17.11
CA GLY A 197 1.17 -23.19 -16.46
C GLY A 197 0.42 -21.91 -16.09
N VAL A 198 0.96 -20.73 -16.44
CA VAL A 198 0.25 -19.46 -16.25
C VAL A 198 -0.59 -19.14 -17.48
N VAL A 199 -1.90 -19.01 -17.23
CA VAL A 199 -2.87 -18.47 -18.17
C VAL A 199 -2.68 -16.96 -18.22
N ALA A 200 -1.97 -16.48 -19.24
CA ALA A 200 -1.57 -15.08 -19.41
C ALA A 200 -2.45 -14.31 -20.42
N SER A 201 -3.32 -14.99 -21.17
CA SER A 201 -4.26 -14.36 -22.11
C SER A 201 -5.70 -14.79 -21.87
N GLN A 202 -6.66 -13.93 -22.27
CA GLN A 202 -8.09 -14.23 -22.20
C GLN A 202 -8.45 -15.49 -23.00
N ASP A 203 -7.82 -15.72 -24.15
CA ASP A 203 -8.02 -16.94 -24.96
C ASP A 203 -7.69 -18.21 -24.16
N GLN A 204 -6.64 -18.17 -23.31
CA GLN A 204 -6.27 -19.30 -22.46
C GLN A 204 -7.22 -19.47 -21.27
N VAL A 205 -7.90 -18.40 -20.83
CA VAL A 205 -8.99 -18.47 -19.84
C VAL A 205 -10.20 -19.16 -20.46
N ASP A 206 -10.54 -18.79 -21.69
CA ASP A 206 -11.67 -19.36 -22.44
C ASP A 206 -11.43 -20.85 -22.73
N ASP A 207 -10.22 -21.24 -23.18
CA ASP A 207 -9.82 -22.65 -23.36
C ASP A 207 -9.92 -23.48 -22.06
N LEU A 208 -9.60 -22.87 -20.92
CA LEU A 208 -9.69 -23.52 -19.61
C LEU A 208 -11.15 -23.76 -19.21
N LEU A 209 -12.03 -22.78 -19.45
CA LEU A 209 -13.46 -22.89 -19.16
C LEU A 209 -14.11 -23.98 -20.02
N ASP A 210 -13.79 -24.01 -21.32
CA ASP A 210 -14.25 -25.05 -22.26
C ASP A 210 -13.81 -26.46 -21.79
N SER A 211 -12.58 -26.59 -21.27
CA SER A 211 -12.04 -27.87 -20.78
C SER A 211 -12.71 -28.38 -19.49
N LEU A 212 -13.27 -27.46 -18.70
CA LEU A 212 -13.98 -27.75 -17.44
C LEU A 212 -15.48 -27.98 -17.65
N GLY A 213 -15.98 -27.83 -18.88
CA GLY A 213 -17.39 -28.01 -19.23
C GLY A 213 -18.27 -26.84 -18.81
N PHE A 214 -17.72 -25.62 -18.74
CA PHE A 214 -18.44 -24.36 -18.59
C PHE A 214 -18.59 -23.64 -19.92
#